data_AF-A0A9J6FYT0-F1
#
_entry.id   AF-A0A9J6FYT0-F1
#
_cell.length_a   1.000
_cell.length_b   1.000
_cell.length_c   1.000
_cell.angle_alpha   90.00
_cell.angle_beta   90.00
_cell.angle_gamma   90.00
#
_symmetry.space_group_name_H-M   'P 1'
#
loop_
_entity.id
_entity.type
_entity.pdbx_description
1 polymer ?
#
loop_
_entity_poly.entity_id
_entity_poly.type
_entity_poly.pdbx_seq_one_letter_code
_entity_poly.pdbx_strand_id
1 'polypeptide(L)'
;MIALNEVIVVSANFRSAIFGVLEGDFEGAQRNVALWDQLLVMRWVRANIAGFGGDPELVTVIGNKVAWELGCGDTIEDLTTHPVQVLRWLRDNSAEDITSATENATMPRVFAFLPTFNTEYVPYLPAISTRKG
;
A
#
# COMPACT_ATOMS: atom_id res chain seq x y z
N MET A 1 -9.80 -4.41 20.66
CA MET A 1 -9.66 -2.94 20.67
C MET A 1 -8.48 -2.64 21.58
N ILE A 2 -7.31 -2.35 21.01
CA ILE A 2 -6.12 -1.97 21.79
C ILE A 2 -5.92 -0.48 21.47
N ALA A 3 -6.15 0.37 22.47
CA ALA A 3 -5.91 1.81 22.37
C ALA A 3 -4.44 2.07 22.66
N LEU A 4 -3.58 1.87 21.66
CA LEU A 4 -2.28 2.51 21.63
C LEU A 4 -2.49 3.87 20.95
N ASN A 5 -2.58 4.92 21.77
CA ASN A 5 -2.51 6.33 21.38
C ASN A 5 -3.60 6.84 20.42
N GLU A 6 -4.76 7.29 20.90
CA GLU A 6 -5.71 8.23 20.23
C GLU A 6 -6.04 8.03 18.73
N VAL A 7 -5.72 6.87 18.13
CA VAL A 7 -5.90 6.58 16.70
C VAL A 7 -6.80 5.37 16.51
N ILE A 8 -7.55 5.38 15.40
CA ILE A 8 -8.34 4.23 14.97
C ILE A 8 -7.58 3.47 13.91
N VAL A 9 -7.25 2.21 14.21
CA VAL A 9 -6.62 1.30 13.25
C VAL A 9 -7.70 0.51 12.51
N VAL A 10 -7.72 0.66 11.18
CA VAL A 10 -8.60 -0.13 10.30
C VAL A 10 -7.74 -1.13 9.54
N SER A 11 -8.07 -2.42 9.68
CA SER A 11 -7.50 -3.49 8.86
C SER A 11 -8.59 -4.07 7.97
N ALA A 12 -8.27 -4.28 6.70
CA ALA A 12 -9.18 -4.82 5.71
C ALA A 12 -8.48 -5.84 4.82
N ASN A 13 -9.25 -6.81 4.35
CA ASN A 13 -8.78 -7.77 3.36
C ASN A 13 -9.04 -7.23 1.96
N PHE A 14 -8.14 -7.58 1.05
CA PHE A 14 -8.28 -7.36 -0.39
C PHE A 14 -7.86 -8.63 -1.10
N ARG A 15 -8.32 -8.82 -2.34
CA ARG A 15 -7.92 -9.98 -3.14
C ARG A 15 -6.42 -9.93 -3.42
N SER A 16 -5.76 -11.07 -3.22
CA SER A 16 -4.31 -11.21 -3.37
C SER A 16 -3.96 -12.26 -4.44
N ALA A 17 -2.67 -12.30 -4.82
CA ALA A 17 -2.13 -13.20 -5.84
C ALA A 17 -2.96 -13.13 -7.14
N ILE A 18 -3.20 -14.29 -7.77
CA ILE A 18 -3.94 -14.36 -9.03
C ILE A 18 -5.34 -13.73 -8.92
N PHE A 19 -6.04 -13.83 -7.78
CA PHE A 19 -7.38 -13.27 -7.65
C PHE A 19 -7.41 -11.74 -7.60
N GLY A 20 -6.28 -11.11 -7.30
CA GLY A 20 -6.16 -9.66 -7.17
C GLY A 20 -5.69 -8.96 -8.45
N VAL A 21 -4.87 -9.63 -9.27
CA VAL A 21 -4.20 -9.00 -10.42
C VAL A 21 -4.12 -9.93 -11.63
N LEU A 22 -5.04 -10.90 -11.73
CA LEU A 22 -5.19 -11.68 -12.96
C LEU A 22 -5.46 -10.73 -14.13
N GLU A 23 -4.69 -10.94 -15.18
CA GLU A 23 -4.85 -10.27 -16.46
C GLU A 23 -5.22 -11.31 -17.52
N GLY A 24 -6.10 -10.93 -18.43
CA GLY A 24 -6.40 -11.71 -19.62
C GLY A 24 -7.22 -10.89 -20.60
N ASP A 25 -7.10 -11.25 -21.88
CA ASP A 25 -7.83 -10.62 -22.97
C ASP A 25 -9.16 -11.36 -23.17
N PHE A 26 -10.05 -11.24 -22.18
CA PHE A 26 -11.39 -11.80 -22.22
C PHE A 26 -12.42 -10.84 -21.64
N GLU A 27 -13.66 -10.94 -22.12
CA GLU A 27 -14.76 -10.09 -21.70
C GLU A 27 -15.00 -10.21 -20.19
N GLY A 28 -15.01 -9.08 -19.48
CA GLY A 28 -15.18 -9.02 -18.03
C GLY A 28 -13.89 -9.12 -17.20
N ALA A 29 -12.71 -9.25 -17.84
CA ALA A 29 -11.42 -9.22 -17.13
C ALA A 29 -11.09 -7.80 -16.64
N GLN A 30 -11.48 -7.46 -15.41
CA GLN A 30 -11.05 -6.22 -14.77
C GLN A 30 -9.60 -6.36 -14.28
N ARG A 31 -8.70 -5.48 -14.75
CA ARG A 31 -7.29 -5.46 -14.33
C ARG A 31 -7.14 -4.78 -12.96
N ASN A 32 -6.11 -5.17 -12.21
CA ASN A 32 -5.74 -4.56 -10.91
C ASN A 32 -6.86 -4.57 -9.85
N VAL A 33 -7.65 -5.64 -9.79
CA VAL A 33 -8.80 -5.74 -8.88
C VAL A 33 -8.43 -5.57 -7.40
N ALA A 34 -7.23 -5.97 -6.99
CA ALA A 34 -6.70 -5.72 -5.65
C ALA A 34 -6.60 -4.22 -5.32
N LEU A 35 -6.23 -3.39 -6.31
CA LEU A 35 -6.19 -1.94 -6.13
C LEU A 35 -7.60 -1.35 -6.01
N TRP A 36 -8.57 -1.92 -6.74
CA TRP A 36 -9.98 -1.55 -6.60
C TRP A 36 -10.56 -1.93 -5.23
N ASP A 37 -10.18 -3.09 -4.69
CA ASP A 37 -10.55 -3.48 -3.33
C ASP A 37 -9.98 -2.49 -2.30
N GLN A 38 -8.71 -2.12 -2.43
CA GLN A 38 -8.09 -1.12 -1.57
C GLN A 38 -8.76 0.26 -1.68
N LEU A 39 -9.08 0.72 -2.89
CA LEU A 39 -9.87 1.95 -3.08
C LEU A 39 -11.23 1.86 -2.40
N LEU A 40 -11.92 0.73 -2.54
CA LEU A 40 -13.24 0.53 -1.95
C LEU A 40 -13.15 0.61 -0.42
N VAL A 41 -12.12 0.01 0.18
CA VAL A 41 -11.82 0.15 1.61
C VAL A 41 -11.63 1.62 1.98
N MET A 42 -10.83 2.37 1.22
CA MET A 42 -10.61 3.80 1.49
C MET A 42 -11.89 4.64 1.40
N ARG A 43 -12.75 4.36 0.40
CA ARG A 43 -14.06 5.00 0.27
C ARG A 43 -14.98 4.65 1.43
N TRP A 44 -14.97 3.39 1.85
CA TRP A 44 -15.75 2.93 2.99
C TRP A 44 -15.28 3.60 4.28
N VAL A 45 -13.96 3.65 4.54
CA VAL A 45 -13.39 4.33 5.70
C VAL A 45 -13.80 5.81 5.69
N ARG A 46 -13.59 6.53 4.59
CA ARG A 46 -13.99 7.95 4.49
C ARG A 46 -15.49 8.17 4.77
N ALA A 47 -16.35 7.27 4.30
CA ALA A 47 -17.79 7.40 4.48
C ALA A 47 -18.29 7.02 5.89
N ASN A 48 -17.56 6.18 6.63
CA ASN A 48 -18.09 5.54 7.84
C ASN A 48 -17.26 5.81 9.11
N ILE A 49 -15.99 6.19 9.01
CA ILE A 49 -15.08 6.23 10.17
C ILE A 49 -15.51 7.24 11.25
N ALA A 50 -16.24 8.30 10.85
CA ALA A 50 -16.86 9.26 11.76
C ALA A 50 -17.83 8.59 12.75
N GLY A 51 -18.55 7.55 12.33
CA GLY A 51 -19.44 6.77 13.20
C GLY A 51 -18.70 5.96 14.28
N PHE A 52 -17.40 5.74 14.10
CA PHE A 52 -16.52 5.07 15.06
C PHE A 52 -15.67 6.05 15.88
N GLY A 53 -15.88 7.36 15.70
CA GLY A 53 -15.13 8.41 16.40
C GLY A 53 -13.82 8.84 15.73
N GLY A 54 -13.57 8.44 14.48
CA GLY A 54 -12.40 8.87 13.71
C GLY A 54 -12.70 10.08 12.82
N ASP A 55 -11.65 10.77 12.38
CA ASP A 55 -11.78 11.88 11.44
C ASP A 55 -11.54 11.38 9.98
N PRO A 56 -12.55 11.46 9.09
CA PRO A 56 -12.42 11.01 7.70
C PRO A 56 -11.43 11.85 6.86
N GLU A 57 -11.02 13.04 7.32
CA GLU A 57 -10.02 13.87 6.65
C GLU A 57 -8.59 13.62 7.18
N LEU A 58 -8.43 12.83 8.25
CA LEU A 58 -7.15 12.43 8.83
C LEU A 58 -6.90 10.91 8.69
N VAL A 59 -6.99 10.40 7.46
CA VAL A 59 -6.75 8.99 7.15
C VAL A 59 -5.34 8.78 6.58
N THR A 60 -4.56 7.93 7.25
CA THR A 60 -3.20 7.54 6.82
C THR A 60 -3.19 6.08 6.37
N VAL A 61 -2.65 5.80 5.17
CA VAL A 61 -2.45 4.43 4.65
C VAL A 61 -1.02 4.00 4.88
N ILE A 62 -0.81 2.77 5.33
CA ILE A 62 0.49 2.26 5.77
C ILE A 62 0.83 0.92 5.10
N GLY A 63 2.09 0.76 4.70
CA GLY A 63 2.68 -0.49 4.21
C GLY A 63 4.04 -0.75 4.86
N ASN A 64 4.06 -1.40 6.02
CA ASN A 64 5.25 -1.49 6.89
C ASN A 64 6.37 -2.42 6.38
N LYS A 65 6.06 -3.39 5.52
CA LYS A 65 7.02 -4.44 5.16
C LYS A 65 8.32 -3.90 4.55
N VAL A 66 8.23 -2.95 3.63
CA VAL A 66 9.41 -2.37 2.97
C VAL A 66 10.23 -1.54 3.96
N ALA A 67 9.58 -0.83 4.88
CA ALA A 67 10.26 -0.11 5.93
C ALA A 67 11.06 -1.06 6.83
N TRP A 68 10.47 -2.19 7.25
CA TRP A 68 11.17 -3.17 8.07
C TRP A 68 12.38 -3.80 7.37
N GLU A 69 12.29 -4.12 6.08
CA GLU A 69 13.43 -4.68 5.32
C GLU A 69 14.59 -3.68 5.17
N LEU A 70 14.30 -2.37 5.07
CA LEU A 70 15.32 -1.32 5.03
C LEU A 70 15.87 -0.94 6.41
N GLY A 71 15.44 -1.66 7.46
CA GLY A 71 15.68 -1.28 8.86
C GLY A 71 14.93 -0.02 9.28
N CYS A 72 14.18 0.61 8.37
CA CYS A 72 13.40 1.84 8.54
C CYS A 72 12.30 1.77 9.60
N GLY A 73 12.07 0.60 10.17
CA GLY A 73 11.26 0.42 11.35
C GLY A 73 11.38 -0.98 11.92
N ASP A 74 10.78 -1.19 13.08
CA ASP A 74 10.64 -2.48 13.73
C ASP A 74 9.22 -2.62 14.34
N THR A 75 9.07 -3.49 15.34
CA THR A 75 7.79 -3.70 16.04
C THR A 75 7.35 -2.53 16.91
N ILE A 76 8.23 -1.57 17.20
CA ILE A 76 8.03 -0.43 18.11
C ILE A 76 8.08 0.88 17.32
N GLU A 77 9.02 1.03 16.38
CA GLU A 77 9.17 2.20 15.51
C GLU A 77 8.70 1.86 14.11
N ASP A 78 7.50 2.27 13.71
CA ASP A 78 6.97 2.01 12.37
C ASP A 78 6.25 3.25 11.81
N LEU A 79 5.61 3.09 10.65
CA LEU A 79 4.82 4.17 10.03
C LEU A 79 3.57 4.54 10.86
N THR A 80 3.25 3.80 11.92
CA THR A 80 2.14 4.08 12.84
C THR A 80 2.62 4.89 14.04
N THR A 81 3.72 4.48 14.67
CA THR A 81 4.23 5.08 15.90
C THR A 81 5.18 6.25 15.65
N HIS A 82 5.96 6.20 14.56
CA HIS A 82 7.00 7.18 14.24
C HIS A 82 6.97 7.61 12.75
N PRO A 83 5.79 7.98 12.19
CA PRO A 83 5.60 8.18 10.75
C PRO A 83 6.58 9.19 10.13
N VAL A 84 6.85 10.31 10.81
CA VAL A 84 7.74 11.36 10.26
C VAL A 84 9.18 10.87 10.15
N GLN A 85 9.66 10.14 11.15
CA GLN A 85 11.03 9.62 11.19
C GLN A 85 11.21 8.52 10.14
N VAL A 86 10.29 7.55 10.12
CA VAL A 86 10.32 6.44 9.16
C VAL A 86 10.18 6.96 7.72
N LEU A 87 9.30 7.92 7.45
CA LEU A 87 9.15 8.51 6.11
C LEU A 87 10.39 9.31 5.68
N ARG A 88 11.05 10.03 6.59
CA ARG A 88 12.31 10.71 6.27
C ARG A 88 13.37 9.70 5.88
N TRP A 89 13.55 8.66 6.68
CA TRP A 89 14.55 7.65 6.40
C TRP A 89 14.26 6.89 5.09
N LEU A 90 13.00 6.52 4.83
CA LEU A 90 12.61 5.94 3.54
C LEU A 90 12.95 6.85 2.35
N ARG A 91 12.79 8.17 2.50
CA ARG A 91 13.13 9.14 1.44
C ARG A 91 14.62 9.33 1.22
N ASP A 92 15.44 9.03 2.23
CA ASP A 92 16.90 9.14 2.16
C ASP A 92 17.54 7.90 1.49
N ASN A 93 16.79 6.81 1.32
CA ASN A 93 17.24 5.61 0.61
C ASN A 93 17.13 5.77 -0.91
N SER A 94 17.99 5.08 -1.66
CA SER A 94 17.93 5.11 -3.12
C SER A 94 16.71 4.32 -3.64
N ALA A 95 16.25 4.64 -4.85
CA ALA A 95 15.18 3.88 -5.49
C ALA A 95 15.56 2.40 -5.70
N GLU A 96 16.84 2.09 -5.86
CA GLU A 96 17.37 0.73 -6.02
C GLU A 96 17.32 -0.05 -4.70
N ASP A 97 17.68 0.58 -3.58
CA ASP A 97 17.59 -0.02 -2.25
C ASP A 97 16.14 -0.33 -1.89
N ILE A 98 15.22 0.62 -2.15
CA ILE A 98 13.79 0.43 -1.92
C ILE A 98 13.25 -0.70 -2.80
N THR A 99 13.69 -0.80 -4.04
CA THR A 99 13.28 -1.88 -4.95
C THR A 99 13.77 -3.24 -4.44
N SER A 100 15.04 -3.35 -4.05
CA SER A 100 15.64 -4.57 -3.51
C SER A 100 14.98 -5.02 -2.20
N ALA A 101 14.69 -4.08 -1.30
CA ALA A 101 13.98 -4.35 -0.06
C ALA A 101 12.52 -4.76 -0.31
N THR A 102 11.87 -4.17 -1.31
CA THR A 102 10.52 -4.59 -1.74
C THR A 102 10.54 -6.01 -2.26
N GLU A 103 11.54 -6.38 -3.04
CA GLU A 103 11.74 -7.76 -3.50
C GLU A 103 11.90 -8.71 -2.31
N ASN A 104 12.79 -8.40 -1.36
CA ASN A 104 13.01 -9.23 -0.16
C ASN A 104 11.74 -9.37 0.69
N ALA A 105 11.02 -8.26 0.92
CA ALA A 105 9.74 -8.26 1.64
C ALA A 105 8.68 -9.17 0.98
N THR A 106 8.80 -9.44 -0.31
CA THR A 106 7.76 -10.09 -1.13
C THR A 106 8.11 -11.50 -1.62
N MET A 107 9.23 -12.10 -1.18
CA MET A 107 9.78 -13.34 -1.78
C MET A 107 10.00 -14.51 -0.80
N PRO A 108 10.08 -15.79 -1.29
CA PRO A 108 10.73 -16.18 -2.55
C PRO A 108 9.86 -16.81 -3.65
N ARG A 109 10.25 -16.46 -4.90
CA ARG A 109 9.90 -16.99 -6.23
C ARG A 109 8.73 -16.30 -6.95
N VAL A 110 9.10 -15.50 -7.96
CA VAL A 110 8.29 -14.93 -9.05
C VAL A 110 6.78 -14.93 -8.78
N PHE A 111 6.27 -13.89 -8.13
CA PHE A 111 4.87 -13.54 -8.29
C PHE A 111 4.76 -12.65 -9.54
N ALA A 112 4.32 -13.24 -10.66
CA ALA A 112 3.91 -12.52 -11.87
C ALA A 112 2.61 -11.71 -11.66
N PHE A 113 2.34 -11.32 -10.41
CA PHE A 113 1.10 -10.75 -9.93
C PHE A 113 1.42 -9.40 -9.29
N LEU A 114 1.97 -8.50 -10.11
CA LEU A 114 2.12 -7.09 -9.79
C LEU A 114 1.02 -6.31 -10.51
N PRO A 115 0.61 -5.15 -9.99
CA PRO A 115 -0.27 -4.26 -10.74
C PRO A 115 0.31 -3.94 -12.12
N THR A 116 -0.55 -3.93 -13.13
CA THR A 116 -0.17 -3.62 -14.51
C THR A 116 -0.50 -2.18 -14.85
N PHE A 117 0.31 -1.59 -15.74
CA PHE A 117 0.10 -0.23 -16.22
C PHE A 117 -0.82 -0.22 -17.45
N ASN A 118 -1.11 0.99 -17.97
CA ASN A 118 -2.12 1.23 -19.01
C ASN A 118 -3.52 0.81 -18.55
N THR A 119 -3.84 1.12 -17.29
CA THR A 119 -5.18 0.98 -16.70
C THR A 119 -5.68 2.35 -16.26
N GLU A 120 -6.98 2.47 -15.95
CA GLU A 120 -7.54 3.70 -15.36
C GLU A 120 -6.78 4.14 -14.08
N TYR A 121 -6.37 3.16 -13.26
CA TYR A 121 -5.71 3.40 -11.97
C TYR A 121 -4.19 3.60 -12.07
N VAL A 122 -3.54 2.90 -12.99
CA VAL A 122 -2.10 2.98 -13.23
C VAL A 122 -1.88 3.28 -14.71
N PRO A 123 -2.03 4.54 -15.14
CA PRO A 123 -2.03 4.89 -16.57
C PRO A 123 -0.63 4.77 -17.18
N TYR A 124 0.43 4.97 -16.40
CA TYR A 124 1.82 4.91 -16.84
C TYR A 124 2.65 4.03 -15.92
N LEU A 125 3.80 3.59 -16.42
CA LEU A 125 4.83 2.96 -15.60
C LEU A 125 5.23 3.89 -14.43
N PRO A 126 5.43 3.35 -13.20
CA PRO A 126 5.81 4.16 -12.04
C PRO A 126 7.03 5.05 -12.27
N ALA A 127 8.06 4.54 -12.97
CA ALA A 127 9.27 5.29 -13.31
C ALA A 127 9.03 6.50 -14.24
N ILE A 128 7.95 6.47 -15.03
CA ILE A 128 7.52 7.60 -15.88
C ILE A 128 6.66 8.56 -15.06
N SER A 129 5.74 8.03 -14.24
CA SER A 129 4.84 8.82 -13.39
C SER A 129 5.61 9.75 -12.46
N THR A 130 6.68 9.29 -11.81
CA THR A 130 7.49 10.12 -10.89
C THR A 130 8.16 11.32 -11.57
N ARG A 131 8.39 11.26 -12.89
CA ARG A 131 8.96 12.37 -13.66
C ARG A 131 7.91 13.41 -14.08
N LYS A 132 6.62 13.07 -14.03
CA LYS A 132 5.52 13.93 -14.48
C LYS A 132 4.93 14.80 -13.36
N GLY A 133 5.29 14.54 -12.10
CA GLY A 133 4.62 15.13 -10.93
C GLY A 133 3.22 14.58 -10.74
#